data_AF-A0A2V8FEU1-F1
#
_entry.id   AF-A0A2V8FEU1-F1
#
_cell.length_a   1.000
_cell.length_b   1.000
_cell.length_c   1.000
_cell.angle_alpha   90.00
_cell.angle_beta   90.00
_cell.angle_gamma   90.00
#
_symmetry.space_group_name_H-M   'P 1'
#
loop_
_entity.id
_entity.type
_entity.pdbx_description
1 polymer ?
#
loop_
_entity_poly.entity_id
_entity_poly.type
_entity_poly.pdbx_seq_one_letter_code
_entity_poly.pdbx_strand_id
1 'polypeptide(L)'
;MVRILRAAAEEGQHEGREAAAALATSALRARVPPEHRDEFDALLAEARLTYRLRDERNFFGDALAVGRDPSGLGSVQAGEILVTPSTSPTFNVVLPLLGALVTERGGALSRAAIVAREYGLPAVVGCPAALEAIQSGVRLKVDGTTGEVRILG
;
A
#
# COMPACT_ATOMS: atom_id res chain seq x y z
N MET A 1 11.96 17.41 -14.54
CA MET A 1 11.20 17.26 -13.28
C MET A 1 10.03 16.32 -13.57
N VAL A 2 10.23 15.01 -13.42
CA VAL A 2 9.38 13.96 -14.02
C VAL A 2 8.11 13.74 -13.16
N ARG A 3 6.95 14.16 -13.69
CA ARG A 3 5.61 13.76 -13.22
C ARG A 3 5.24 12.44 -13.89
N ILE A 4 5.07 11.36 -13.13
CA ILE A 4 4.45 10.14 -13.65
C ILE A 4 2.91 10.33 -13.58
N LEU A 5 2.28 10.10 -14.73
CA LEU A 5 0.95 10.50 -15.23
C LEU A 5 -0.18 9.59 -14.67
N ARG A 6 -1.49 9.91 -14.62
CA ARG A 6 -2.34 11.12 -14.70
C ARG A 6 -3.78 10.66 -14.37
N ALA A 7 -4.49 11.35 -13.46
CA ALA A 7 -5.85 11.89 -13.68
C ALA A 7 -6.22 12.90 -12.58
N ALA A 8 -5.92 14.18 -12.87
CA ALA A 8 -6.31 15.36 -12.11
C ALA A 8 -7.82 15.67 -12.16
N ALA A 9 -8.68 14.64 -12.12
CA ALA A 9 -10.14 14.79 -12.14
C ALA A 9 -10.83 14.15 -10.92
N GLU A 10 -10.14 13.28 -10.18
CA GLU A 10 -10.71 12.56 -9.01
C GLU A 10 -10.16 13.06 -7.65
N GLU A 11 -9.14 13.94 -7.68
CA GLU A 11 -8.47 14.49 -6.48
C GLU A 11 -9.46 15.11 -5.48
N GLY A 12 -10.47 15.85 -5.97
CA GLY A 12 -11.47 16.50 -5.11
C GLY A 12 -12.47 15.55 -4.44
N GLN A 13 -12.68 14.34 -4.97
CA GLN A 13 -13.59 13.35 -4.38
C GLN A 13 -12.88 12.41 -3.40
N HIS A 14 -11.59 12.15 -3.60
CA HIS A 14 -10.79 11.27 -2.74
C HIS A 14 -10.24 11.95 -1.49
N GLU A 15 -9.75 13.19 -1.58
CA GLU A 15 -9.38 13.99 -0.38
C GLU A 15 -10.60 14.16 0.54
N GLY A 16 -11.78 14.40 -0.05
CA GLY A 16 -13.04 14.49 0.70
C GLY A 16 -13.42 13.19 1.42
N ARG A 17 -13.12 12.03 0.84
CA ARG A 17 -13.48 10.71 1.39
C ARG A 17 -12.50 10.25 2.48
N GLU A 18 -11.22 10.55 2.31
CA GLU A 18 -10.16 10.28 3.29
C GLU A 18 -10.28 11.22 4.51
N ALA A 19 -10.53 12.51 4.26
CA ALA A 19 -10.90 13.45 5.31
C ALA A 19 -12.19 12.99 6.02
N ALA A 20 -13.20 12.52 5.30
CA ALA A 20 -14.42 11.98 5.91
C ALA A 20 -14.18 10.72 6.73
N ALA A 21 -13.31 9.80 6.30
CA ALA A 21 -12.98 8.58 7.05
C ALA A 21 -12.16 8.89 8.31
N ALA A 22 -11.20 9.81 8.22
CA ALA A 22 -10.44 10.30 9.38
C ALA A 22 -11.36 11.04 10.36
N LEU A 23 -12.28 11.88 9.85
CA LEU A 23 -13.29 12.58 10.64
C LEU A 23 -14.25 11.60 11.33
N ALA A 24 -14.72 10.57 10.61
CA ALA A 24 -15.59 9.53 11.15
C ALA A 24 -14.89 8.69 12.23
N THR A 25 -13.61 8.35 12.03
CA THR A 25 -12.80 7.65 13.04
C THR A 25 -12.62 8.52 14.29
N SER A 26 -12.30 9.80 14.11
CA SER A 26 -12.20 10.77 15.21
C SER A 26 -13.52 10.92 15.97
N ALA A 27 -14.65 11.00 15.24
CA ALA A 27 -15.98 11.08 15.82
C ALA A 27 -16.36 9.80 16.60
N LEU A 28 -15.96 8.62 16.13
CA LEU A 28 -16.13 7.37 16.86
C LEU A 28 -15.27 7.34 18.12
N ARG A 29 -13.99 7.71 18.03
CA ARG A 29 -13.07 7.80 19.18
C ARG A 29 -13.58 8.78 20.25
N ALA A 30 -14.21 9.88 19.84
CA ALA A 30 -14.79 10.86 20.77
C ALA A 30 -15.93 10.28 21.62
N ARG A 31 -16.63 9.24 21.12
CA ARG A 31 -17.69 8.52 21.84
C ARG A 31 -17.15 7.44 22.79
N VAL A 32 -15.86 7.10 22.72
CA VAL A 32 -15.22 6.14 23.61
C VAL A 32 -14.88 6.83 24.94
N PRO A 33 -15.28 6.25 26.09
CA PRO A 33 -14.90 6.75 27.41
C PRO A 33 -13.38 6.93 27.53
N PRO A 34 -12.89 7.98 28.22
CA PRO A 34 -11.46 8.32 28.25
C PRO A 34 -10.56 7.14 28.67
N GLU A 35 -11.02 6.34 29.63
CA GLU A 35 -10.32 5.16 30.15
C GLU A 35 -10.10 4.03 29.13
N HIS A 36 -10.87 4.00 28.04
CA HIS A 36 -10.78 2.95 26.99
C HIS A 36 -10.17 3.44 25.68
N ARG A 37 -9.71 4.70 25.60
CA ARG A 37 -9.23 5.27 24.33
C ARG A 37 -7.92 4.65 23.85
N ASP A 38 -7.02 4.34 24.77
CA ASP A 38 -5.73 3.72 24.42
C ASP A 38 -5.93 2.29 23.91
N GLU A 39 -6.86 1.54 24.52
CA GLU A 39 -7.27 0.21 24.06
C GLU A 39 -7.97 0.28 22.69
N PHE A 40 -8.84 1.27 22.48
CA PHE A 40 -9.45 1.52 21.17
C PHE A 40 -8.40 1.84 20.10
N ASP A 41 -7.41 2.67 20.40
CA ASP A 41 -6.36 3.04 19.45
C ASP A 41 -5.48 1.83 19.11
N ALA A 42 -5.15 0.99 20.10
CA ALA A 42 -4.42 -0.26 19.90
C ALA A 42 -5.22 -1.27 19.07
N LEU A 43 -6.49 -1.49 19.39
CA LEU A 43 -7.38 -2.38 18.65
C LEU A 43 -7.69 -1.85 17.24
N LEU A 44 -7.73 -0.53 17.04
CA LEU A 44 -7.89 0.07 15.72
C LEU A 44 -6.62 -0.11 14.89
N ALA A 45 -5.44 0.02 15.50
CA ALA A 45 -4.17 -0.28 14.84
C ALA A 45 -4.10 -1.77 14.48
N GLU A 46 -4.43 -2.67 15.41
CA GLU A 46 -4.50 -4.11 15.19
C GLU A 46 -5.56 -4.45 14.13
N ALA A 47 -6.75 -3.86 14.18
CA ALA A 47 -7.80 -4.09 13.20
C ALA A 47 -7.41 -3.57 11.82
N ARG A 48 -6.67 -2.45 11.71
CA ARG A 48 -6.12 -2.01 10.42
C ARG A 48 -5.08 -2.99 9.86
N LEU A 49 -4.33 -3.64 10.74
CA LEU A 49 -3.33 -4.65 10.37
C LEU A 49 -3.99 -6.00 10.01
N THR A 50 -4.91 -6.48 10.84
CA THR A 50 -5.56 -7.80 10.81
C THR A 50 -6.80 -7.83 9.93
N TYR A 51 -7.67 -6.84 10.08
CA TYR A 51 -8.92 -6.67 9.35
C TYR A 51 -8.80 -5.46 8.43
N ARG A 52 -7.80 -5.49 7.53
CA ARG A 52 -7.67 -4.56 6.39
C ARG A 52 -9.06 -4.35 5.82
N LEU A 53 -9.75 -3.30 6.29
CA LEU A 53 -11.13 -3.03 5.96
C LEU A 53 -11.11 -2.98 4.45
N ARG A 54 -11.77 -3.96 3.83
CA ARG A 54 -11.93 -4.11 2.40
C ARG A 54 -12.55 -2.81 1.88
N ASP A 55 -11.74 -1.80 1.62
CA ASP A 55 -11.79 -1.16 0.33
C ASP A 55 -10.99 -2.09 -0.57
N GLU A 56 -11.72 -2.97 -1.23
CA GLU A 56 -11.29 -4.09 -2.08
C GLU A 56 -10.40 -3.67 -3.28
N ARG A 57 -9.95 -2.42 -3.28
CA ARG A 57 -9.42 -1.67 -4.41
C ARG A 57 -8.27 -0.73 -4.06
N ASN A 58 -8.15 -0.26 -2.80
CA ASN A 58 -7.21 0.77 -2.38
C ASN A 58 -6.45 0.41 -1.11
N PHE A 59 -5.12 0.46 -1.14
CA PHE A 59 -4.29 0.30 0.05
C PHE A 59 -3.37 1.50 0.28
N PHE A 60 -3.30 1.91 1.53
CA PHE A 60 -2.47 3.00 2.04
C PHE A 60 -1.43 2.37 2.97
N GLY A 61 -0.14 2.53 2.68
CA GLY A 61 0.92 1.93 3.49
C GLY A 61 2.25 2.63 3.33
N ASP A 62 3.11 2.48 4.33
CA ASP A 62 4.44 3.09 4.27
C ASP A 62 5.30 2.20 3.38
N ALA A 63 5.96 2.76 2.37
CA ALA A 63 6.86 1.98 1.54
C ALA A 63 8.26 2.02 2.12
N LEU A 64 8.63 0.96 2.85
CA LEU A 64 10.02 0.82 3.26
C LEU A 64 10.86 -0.06 2.33
N ALA A 65 10.26 -0.84 1.42
CA ALA A 65 11.00 -1.88 0.70
C ALA A 65 11.16 -1.59 -0.80
N VAL A 66 12.22 -0.85 -1.16
CA VAL A 66 12.80 -0.98 -2.52
C VAL A 66 13.58 -2.29 -2.56
N GLY A 67 12.90 -3.38 -2.93
CA GLY A 67 13.50 -4.69 -3.18
C GLY A 67 14.28 -4.70 -4.49
N ARG A 68 15.44 -4.03 -4.50
CA ARG A 68 16.44 -4.18 -5.58
C ARG A 68 17.12 -5.55 -5.52
N ASP A 69 17.19 -6.18 -4.34
CA ASP A 69 17.94 -7.41 -4.10
C ASP A 69 17.22 -8.33 -3.06
N PRO A 70 17.14 -9.66 -3.29
CA PRO A 70 16.50 -10.60 -2.36
C PRO A 70 17.14 -10.67 -0.96
N SER A 71 18.37 -10.20 -0.80
CA SER A 71 19.06 -10.18 0.50
C SER A 71 18.38 -9.26 1.53
N GLY A 72 17.60 -8.27 1.08
CA GLY A 72 16.83 -7.36 1.93
C GLY A 72 15.47 -7.89 2.38
N LEU A 73 15.07 -9.10 1.98
CA LEU A 73 13.75 -9.64 2.32
C LEU A 73 13.59 -9.97 3.79
N GLY A 74 14.68 -10.25 4.51
CA GLY A 74 14.65 -10.55 5.94
C GLY A 74 14.28 -9.36 6.84
N SER A 75 14.33 -8.13 6.32
CA SER A 75 13.98 -6.92 7.07
C SER A 75 12.57 -6.40 6.78
N VAL A 76 11.84 -7.00 5.83
CA VAL A 76 10.49 -6.56 5.44
C VAL A 76 9.53 -6.69 6.62
N GLN A 77 8.86 -5.59 6.96
CA GLN A 77 7.85 -5.56 8.01
C GLN A 77 6.45 -5.74 7.43
N ALA A 78 5.52 -6.18 8.28
CA ALA A 78 4.12 -6.32 7.90
C ALA A 78 3.52 -4.96 7.47
N GLY A 79 2.80 -4.95 6.36
CA GLY A 79 2.15 -3.76 5.79
C GLY A 79 3.03 -2.94 4.84
N GLU A 80 4.33 -3.26 4.69
CA GLU A 80 5.22 -2.54 3.80
C GLU A 80 4.95 -2.81 2.32
N ILE A 81 5.32 -1.85 1.47
CA ILE A 81 5.15 -1.94 0.02
C ILE A 81 6.46 -2.40 -0.61
N LEU A 82 6.39 -3.48 -1.39
CA LEU A 82 7.54 -3.98 -2.16
C LEU A 82 7.57 -3.33 -3.54
N VAL A 83 8.66 -2.63 -3.85
CA VAL A 83 8.98 -2.11 -5.18
C VAL A 83 10.14 -2.91 -5.77
N THR A 84 9.95 -3.55 -6.92
CA THR A 84 10.94 -4.48 -7.50
C THR A 84 10.91 -4.48 -9.04
N PRO A 85 11.97 -4.87 -9.77
CA PRO A 85 11.91 -4.92 -11.24
C PRO A 85 10.85 -5.90 -11.74
N SER A 86 10.76 -7.07 -11.10
CA SER A 86 9.84 -8.16 -11.43
C SER A 86 9.75 -9.15 -10.28
N THR A 87 8.63 -9.86 -10.15
CA THR A 87 8.48 -10.90 -9.12
C THR A 87 9.34 -12.14 -9.40
N SER A 88 9.80 -12.81 -8.34
CA SER A 88 10.46 -14.12 -8.36
C SER A 88 9.88 -15.02 -7.25
N PRO A 89 10.05 -16.36 -7.32
CA PRO A 89 9.60 -17.27 -6.27
C PRO A 89 10.16 -16.95 -4.88
N THR A 90 11.32 -16.29 -4.79
CA THR A 90 11.95 -15.90 -3.53
C THR A 90 11.10 -14.91 -2.73
N PHE A 91 10.26 -14.11 -3.39
CA PHE A 91 9.37 -13.17 -2.70
C PHE A 91 8.18 -13.85 -2.01
N ASN A 92 7.88 -15.12 -2.32
CA ASN A 92 6.75 -15.83 -1.72
C ASN A 92 6.79 -15.86 -0.18
N VAL A 93 7.98 -15.79 0.42
CA VAL A 93 8.16 -15.77 1.88
C VAL A 93 7.69 -14.46 2.51
N VAL A 94 7.69 -13.35 1.77
CA VAL A 94 7.24 -12.03 2.26
C VAL A 94 5.88 -11.61 1.73
N LEU A 95 5.38 -12.20 0.64
CA LEU A 95 4.08 -11.82 0.03
C LEU A 95 2.94 -11.71 1.07
N PRO A 96 2.76 -12.64 2.03
CA PRO A 96 1.71 -12.52 3.04
C PRO A 96 1.87 -11.31 3.97
N LEU A 97 3.08 -10.79 4.14
CA LEU A 97 3.39 -9.64 4.99
C LEU A 97 3.13 -8.32 4.26
N LEU A 98 3.22 -8.30 2.93
CA LEU A 98 3.19 -7.06 2.16
C LEU A 98 1.84 -6.33 2.26
N GLY A 99 1.91 -5.02 2.26
CA GLY A 99 0.77 -4.12 2.08
C GLY A 99 0.36 -3.97 0.62
N ALA A 100 1.34 -3.80 -0.27
CA ALA A 100 1.13 -3.71 -1.71
C ALA A 100 2.39 -4.14 -2.50
N LEU A 101 2.22 -4.33 -3.81
CA LEU A 101 3.29 -4.71 -4.73
C LEU A 101 3.37 -3.74 -5.92
N VAL A 102 4.55 -3.20 -6.19
CA VAL A 102 4.83 -2.38 -7.38
C VAL A 102 5.95 -3.04 -8.19
N THR A 103 5.73 -3.27 -9.48
CA THR A 103 6.78 -3.82 -10.37
C THR A 103 7.06 -2.95 -11.57
N GLU A 104 8.33 -2.81 -11.95
CA GLU A 104 8.69 -2.07 -13.16
C GLU A 104 8.28 -2.78 -14.45
N ARG A 105 8.33 -4.12 -14.42
CA ARG A 105 8.03 -4.98 -15.57
C ARG A 105 6.83 -5.85 -15.29
N GLY A 106 6.16 -6.25 -16.36
CA GLY A 106 4.98 -7.12 -16.33
C GLY A 106 3.74 -6.42 -16.85
N GLY A 107 2.66 -7.19 -16.95
CA GLY A 107 1.32 -6.71 -17.29
C GLY A 107 0.28 -7.44 -16.46
N ALA A 108 -1.01 -7.21 -16.73
CA ALA A 108 -2.12 -7.74 -15.94
C ALA A 108 -2.18 -9.28 -15.84
N LEU A 109 -1.53 -10.00 -16.76
CA LEU A 109 -1.43 -11.47 -16.78
C LEU A 109 -0.05 -11.98 -16.33
N SER A 110 0.85 -11.10 -15.90
CA SER A 110 2.17 -11.50 -15.42
C SER A 110 2.09 -12.25 -14.09
N ARG A 111 3.15 -12.99 -13.76
CA ARG A 111 3.29 -13.67 -12.47
C ARG A 111 3.06 -12.72 -11.30
N ALA A 112 3.61 -11.49 -11.36
CA ALA A 112 3.42 -10.48 -10.32
C ALA A 112 1.93 -10.16 -10.07
N ALA A 113 1.16 -9.97 -11.15
CA ALA A 113 -0.27 -9.70 -11.05
C ALA A 113 -1.07 -10.94 -10.58
N ILE A 114 -0.68 -12.14 -11.01
CA ILE A 114 -1.32 -13.39 -10.57
C ILE A 114 -1.14 -13.58 -9.06
N VAL A 115 0.10 -13.54 -8.56
CA VAL A 115 0.37 -13.75 -7.13
C VAL A 115 -0.25 -12.63 -6.29
N ALA A 116 -0.21 -11.38 -6.75
CA ALA A 116 -0.89 -10.30 -6.04
C ALA A 116 -2.38 -10.59 -5.83
N ARG A 117 -3.08 -11.09 -6.86
CA ARG A 117 -4.49 -11.50 -6.73
C ARG A 117 -4.69 -12.71 -5.83
N GLU A 118 -3.81 -13.72 -5.90
CA GLU A 118 -3.86 -14.90 -5.02
C GLU A 118 -3.76 -14.52 -3.54
N TYR A 119 -2.93 -13.53 -3.22
CA TYR A 119 -2.73 -13.03 -1.85
C TYR A 119 -3.63 -11.84 -1.49
N GLY A 120 -4.52 -11.39 -2.39
CA GLY A 120 -5.37 -10.22 -2.15
C GLY A 120 -4.60 -8.90 -1.95
N LEU A 121 -3.39 -8.82 -2.51
CA LEU A 121 -2.51 -7.66 -2.44
C LEU A 121 -2.85 -6.66 -3.56
N PRO A 122 -3.08 -5.38 -3.24
CA PRO A 122 -3.10 -4.33 -4.24
C PRO A 122 -1.76 -4.26 -4.96
N ALA A 123 -1.81 -4.21 -6.29
CA ALA A 123 -0.60 -4.24 -7.09
C ALA A 123 -0.71 -3.36 -8.34
N VAL A 124 0.38 -2.66 -8.61
CA VAL A 124 0.59 -1.92 -9.87
C VAL A 124 1.80 -2.52 -10.56
N VAL A 125 1.58 -3.11 -11.72
CA VAL A 125 2.61 -3.81 -12.49
C VAL A 125 2.90 -3.07 -13.78
N GLY A 126 4.16 -3.13 -14.24
CA GLY A 126 4.57 -2.42 -15.45
C GLY A 126 4.66 -0.92 -15.23
N CYS A 127 5.27 -0.49 -14.12
CA CYS A 127 5.53 0.91 -13.76
C CYS A 127 6.99 1.27 -14.07
N PRO A 128 7.32 1.74 -15.29
CA PRO A 128 8.72 1.96 -15.67
C PRO A 128 9.37 3.03 -14.79
N ALA A 129 10.65 2.84 -14.45
CA ALA A 129 11.42 3.73 -13.57
C ALA A 129 10.90 3.87 -12.13
N ALA A 130 10.02 2.98 -11.67
CA ALA A 130 9.55 2.98 -10.28
C ALA A 130 10.72 2.85 -9.28
N LEU A 131 11.74 2.04 -9.57
CA LEU A 131 12.90 1.86 -8.69
C LEU A 131 13.82 3.07 -8.62
N GLU A 132 13.78 3.93 -9.63
CA GLU A 132 14.54 5.18 -9.69
C GLU A 132 13.77 6.32 -9.01
N ALA A 133 12.44 6.35 -9.21
CA ALA A 133 11.57 7.39 -8.68
C ALA A 133 11.24 7.21 -7.19
N ILE A 134 11.19 5.97 -6.71
CA ILE A 134 10.78 5.64 -5.34
C ILE A 134 12.01 5.26 -4.53
N GLN A 135 12.28 6.04 -3.48
CA GLN A 135 13.35 5.77 -2.52
C GLN A 135 12.83 4.91 -1.36
N SER A 136 13.70 4.10 -0.74
CA SER A 136 13.32 3.35 0.46
C SER A 136 12.97 4.31 1.59
N GLY A 137 11.91 3.97 2.34
CA GLY A 137 11.49 4.74 3.51
C GLY A 137 10.46 5.83 3.23
N VAL A 138 10.06 6.03 1.98
CA VAL A 138 9.02 7.00 1.62
C VAL A 138 7.63 6.40 1.82
N ARG A 139 6.66 7.19 2.25
CA ARG A 139 5.27 6.72 2.32
C ARG A 139 4.68 6.66 0.92
N LEU A 140 3.92 5.61 0.59
CA LEU A 140 3.25 5.50 -0.71
C LEU A 140 1.76 5.21 -0.56
N LYS A 141 1.00 5.63 -1.55
CA LYS A 141 -0.34 5.11 -1.80
C LYS A 141 -0.29 4.28 -3.06
N VAL A 142 -0.87 3.07 -3.01
CA VAL A 142 -0.94 2.16 -4.15
C VAL A 142 -2.39 1.78 -4.39
N ASP A 143 -2.88 2.12 -5.57
CA ASP A 143 -4.22 1.81 -6.02
C ASP A 143 -4.12 0.77 -7.15
N GLY A 144 -4.47 -0.48 -6.83
CA GLY A 144 -4.45 -1.58 -7.78
C GLY A 144 -5.60 -1.56 -8.78
N THR A 145 -6.59 -0.69 -8.60
CA THR A 145 -7.75 -0.55 -9.49
C THR A 145 -7.51 0.47 -10.58
N THR A 146 -7.01 1.64 -10.20
CA THR A 146 -6.65 2.70 -11.16
C THR A 146 -5.27 2.50 -11.75
N GLY A 147 -4.42 1.71 -11.09
CA GLY A 147 -3.03 1.53 -11.48
C GLY A 147 -2.12 2.66 -10.99
N GLU A 148 -2.54 3.44 -10.00
CA GLU A 148 -1.81 4.61 -9.49
C GLU A 148 -0.85 4.26 -8.35
N VAL A 149 0.35 4.82 -8.41
CA VAL A 149 1.31 4.85 -7.29
C VAL A 149 1.65 6.31 -6.99
N ARG A 150 1.44 6.73 -5.75
CA ARG A 150 1.66 8.11 -5.30
C ARG A 150 2.60 8.16 -4.10
N ILE A 151 3.58 9.06 -4.13
CA ILE A 151 4.45 9.33 -2.98
C ILE A 151 3.72 10.30 -2.05
N LEU A 152 3.63 9.96 -0.77
CA LEU A 152 3.05 10.77 0.29
C LEU A 152 4.18 11.50 1.02
N GLY A 153 4.07 12.83 1.13
CA GLY A 153 5.04 13.71 1.79
C GLY A 153 4.89 13.77 3.30
#